data_AF-A0A7C1QYL0-F1
#
_entry.id   AF-A0A7C1QYL0-F1
#
_cell.length_a   1.000
_cell.length_b   1.000
_cell.length_c   1.000
_cell.angle_alpha   90.00
_cell.angle_beta   90.00
_cell.angle_gamma   90.00
#
_symmetry.space_group_name_H-M   'P 1'
#
loop_
_entity.id
_entity.type
_entity.pdbx_description
1 polymer ?
#
loop_
_entity_poly.entity_id
_entity_poly.type
_entity_poly.pdbx_seq_one_letter_code
_entity_poly.pdbx_strand_id
1 'polypeptide(L)'
;MVDIFHEEDGELAILKEKTISIIGYGNQGRAQALNMRDSGLNIIIGNIKDEYRNIALTDDFSVFSIEEATEKSEIIFILIPDEIMKEIFEDKIKPHIRPNSILVFASGYNIGFKLLQPPENVDILLIAPRMIGVGVRENFLKNEGFFSFIAIEQDASGKAKEILLALSKGIGTLKKGALMLTFKEEAELDLFNEQAFGPAFGRVLLSSIYTLIEAGYPPEAVLIEMYMSSEMAYTYKKMAEIGIIKQVDFHSQTSQYGAMSRGIRFRKLPLKIPMKRILKEIQDGEFTREWEKKITKLKFKIIKFFATKQKINKLEQQVRKSFNLKEYDIYKEEPPTDKEIKTIKGISEELELFKQYYE
;
A
#
# COMPACT_ATOMS: atom_id res chain seq x y z
N MET A 1 -19.52 -13.77 10.06
CA MET A 1 -18.37 -13.07 10.67
C MET A 1 -17.13 -13.70 10.08
N VAL A 2 -16.07 -12.91 9.90
CA VAL A 2 -14.82 -13.35 9.28
C VAL A 2 -13.89 -13.89 10.36
N ASP A 3 -13.04 -14.87 10.05
CA ASP A 3 -12.09 -15.42 11.01
C ASP A 3 -11.00 -14.38 11.33
N ILE A 4 -10.75 -14.18 12.63
CA ILE A 4 -9.70 -13.31 13.16
C ILE A 4 -8.79 -14.17 14.02
N PHE A 5 -7.49 -14.08 13.76
CA PHE A 5 -6.46 -14.88 14.42
C PHE A 5 -5.55 -14.01 15.29
N HIS A 6 -5.12 -14.58 16.41
CA HIS A 6 -4.28 -13.98 17.43
C HIS A 6 -3.07 -14.87 17.74
N GLU A 7 -2.22 -14.45 18.66
CA GLU A 7 -0.92 -15.08 18.87
C GLU A 7 -0.99 -16.56 19.25
N GLU A 8 -2.03 -16.95 19.96
CA GLU A 8 -2.32 -18.33 20.36
C GLU A 8 -2.58 -19.25 19.17
N ASP A 9 -2.96 -18.71 18.02
CA ASP A 9 -3.28 -19.49 16.82
C ASP A 9 -2.04 -19.86 15.98
N GLY A 10 -0.87 -19.26 16.28
CA GLY A 10 0.38 -19.49 15.54
C GLY A 10 1.44 -20.24 16.35
N GLU A 11 2.11 -21.21 15.73
CA GLU A 11 3.23 -21.96 16.34
C GLU A 11 4.52 -21.76 15.54
N LEU A 12 5.52 -21.07 16.12
CA LEU A 12 6.78 -20.77 15.46
C LEU A 12 7.69 -22.00 15.30
N ALA A 13 7.54 -23.02 16.16
CA ALA A 13 8.39 -24.19 16.17
C ALA A 13 8.43 -24.91 14.80
N ILE A 14 7.33 -24.86 14.04
CA ILE A 14 7.20 -25.53 12.74
C ILE A 14 8.07 -24.89 11.64
N LEU A 15 8.56 -23.67 11.88
CA LEU A 15 9.35 -22.89 10.94
C LEU A 15 10.85 -22.89 11.27
N LYS A 16 11.26 -23.39 12.44
CA LYS A 16 12.65 -23.24 12.95
C LYS A 16 13.71 -23.80 12.02
N GLU A 17 13.43 -24.93 11.38
CA GLU A 17 14.35 -25.61 10.48
C GLU A 17 14.19 -25.19 9.01
N LYS A 18 13.23 -24.29 8.71
CA LYS A 18 12.95 -23.86 7.33
C LYS A 18 13.77 -22.64 6.97
N THR A 19 14.28 -22.60 5.74
CA THR A 19 14.88 -21.38 5.19
C THR A 19 13.80 -20.53 4.52
N ILE A 20 13.71 -19.27 4.94
CA ILE A 20 12.78 -18.29 4.36
C ILE A 20 13.59 -17.27 3.55
N SER A 21 13.25 -17.10 2.27
CA SER A 21 13.80 -16.01 1.46
C SER A 21 12.86 -14.82 1.43
N ILE A 22 13.43 -13.61 1.48
CA ILE A 22 12.74 -12.35 1.22
C ILE A 22 13.25 -11.82 -0.12
N ILE A 23 12.39 -11.85 -1.13
CA ILE A 23 12.67 -11.32 -2.47
C ILE A 23 12.22 -9.87 -2.51
N GLY A 24 13.20 -8.95 -2.57
CA GLY A 24 12.99 -7.51 -2.48
C GLY A 24 13.17 -6.98 -1.06
N TYR A 25 14.17 -6.11 -0.85
CA TYR A 25 14.51 -5.55 0.47
C TYR A 25 14.11 -4.08 0.65
N GLY A 26 12.98 -3.70 0.05
CA GLY A 26 12.37 -2.37 0.22
C GLY A 26 11.69 -2.19 1.59
N ASN A 27 10.74 -1.26 1.68
CA ASN A 27 10.06 -0.92 2.95
C ASN A 27 9.45 -2.13 3.67
N GLN A 28 8.62 -2.92 2.99
CA GLN A 28 8.00 -4.11 3.58
C GLN A 28 9.01 -5.25 3.77
N GLY A 29 9.85 -5.51 2.76
CA GLY A 29 10.85 -6.57 2.80
C GLY A 29 11.80 -6.46 3.98
N ARG A 30 12.39 -5.27 4.19
CA ARG A 30 13.27 -5.00 5.33
C ARG A 30 12.56 -5.22 6.67
N ALA A 31 11.35 -4.70 6.83
CA ALA A 31 10.61 -4.79 8.08
C ALA A 31 10.26 -6.25 8.44
N GLN A 32 9.73 -7.01 7.48
CA GLN A 32 9.34 -8.40 7.70
C GLN A 32 10.57 -9.31 7.89
N ALA A 33 11.66 -9.10 7.15
CA ALA A 33 12.91 -9.83 7.33
C ALA A 33 13.47 -9.67 8.75
N LEU A 34 13.57 -8.42 9.22
CA LEU A 34 14.06 -8.09 10.56
C LEU A 34 13.18 -8.69 11.66
N ASN A 35 11.86 -8.58 11.53
CA ASN A 35 10.92 -9.13 12.50
C ASN A 35 11.01 -10.66 12.59
N MET A 36 11.05 -11.35 11.45
CA MET A 36 11.15 -12.81 11.44
C MET A 36 12.50 -13.31 11.96
N ARG A 37 13.60 -12.60 11.65
CA ARG A 37 14.91 -12.90 12.25
C ARG A 37 14.89 -12.75 13.77
N ASP A 38 14.30 -11.66 14.27
CA ASP A 38 14.19 -11.41 15.71
C ASP A 38 13.24 -12.42 16.40
N SER A 39 12.30 -13.01 15.65
CA SER A 39 11.52 -14.18 16.07
C SER A 39 12.29 -15.52 16.00
N GLY A 40 13.57 -15.46 15.64
CA GLY A 40 14.50 -16.58 15.57
C GLY A 40 14.25 -17.51 14.40
N LEU A 41 13.80 -16.98 13.26
CA LEU A 41 13.65 -17.71 12.00
C LEU A 41 14.88 -17.49 11.10
N ASN A 42 15.18 -18.47 10.24
CA ASN A 42 16.31 -18.40 9.32
C ASN A 42 15.95 -17.64 8.04
N ILE A 43 16.46 -16.40 7.91
CA ILE A 43 16.11 -15.49 6.83
C ILE A 43 17.33 -15.25 5.91
N ILE A 44 17.10 -15.36 4.60
CA ILE A 44 18.02 -14.93 3.55
C ILE A 44 17.35 -13.91 2.63
N ILE A 45 18.14 -13.05 1.98
CA ILE A 45 17.63 -12.00 1.11
C ILE A 45 17.98 -12.29 -0.34
N GLY A 46 16.99 -12.23 -1.24
CA GLY A 46 17.18 -12.20 -2.68
C GLY A 46 16.93 -10.79 -3.19
N ASN A 47 17.95 -10.11 -3.71
CA ASN A 47 17.79 -8.74 -4.19
C ASN A 47 18.71 -8.43 -5.37
N ILE A 48 18.28 -7.53 -6.25
CA ILE A 48 19.12 -7.01 -7.33
C ILE A 48 20.26 -6.14 -6.78
N LYS A 49 21.24 -5.82 -7.62
CA LYS A 49 22.33 -4.91 -7.26
C LYS A 49 21.82 -3.47 -7.23
N ASP A 50 21.41 -3.01 -6.06
CA ASP A 50 20.93 -1.65 -5.79
C ASP A 50 21.32 -1.21 -4.37
N GLU A 51 20.78 -0.06 -3.92
CA GLU A 51 20.97 0.44 -2.56
C GLU A 51 20.38 -0.50 -1.48
N TYR A 52 19.21 -1.10 -1.74
CA TYR A 52 18.54 -1.99 -0.80
C TYR A 52 19.34 -3.26 -0.50
N ARG A 53 20.10 -3.77 -1.48
CA ARG A 53 21.07 -4.85 -1.26
C ARG A 53 22.17 -4.44 -0.28
N ASN A 54 22.67 -3.21 -0.35
CA ASN A 54 23.68 -2.73 0.59
C ASN A 54 23.10 -2.56 1.99
N ILE A 55 21.84 -2.12 2.10
CA ILE A 55 21.13 -2.04 3.38
C ILE A 55 20.96 -3.43 3.99
N ALA A 56 20.56 -4.44 3.21
CA ALA A 56 20.43 -5.83 3.69
C ALA A 56 21.74 -6.39 4.25
N LEU A 57 22.87 -6.13 3.60
CA LEU A 57 24.20 -6.49 4.11
C LEU A 57 24.55 -5.73 5.40
N THR A 58 24.20 -4.45 5.47
CA THR A 58 24.41 -3.61 6.68
C THR A 58 23.56 -4.08 7.85
N ASP A 59 22.37 -4.60 7.57
CA ASP A 59 21.49 -5.23 8.55
C ASP A 59 21.93 -6.67 8.89
N ASP A 60 23.11 -7.13 8.48
CA ASP A 60 23.68 -8.45 8.75
C ASP A 60 22.91 -9.65 8.17
N PHE A 61 22.28 -9.48 6.99
CA PHE A 61 21.70 -10.61 6.26
C PHE A 61 22.66 -11.21 5.23
N SER A 62 22.52 -12.52 4.98
CA SER A 62 23.08 -13.15 3.79
C SER A 62 22.26 -12.76 2.56
N VAL A 63 22.92 -12.16 1.56
CA VAL A 63 22.26 -11.64 0.36
C VAL A 63 22.74 -12.36 -0.90
N PHE A 64 21.79 -12.92 -1.64
CA PHE A 64 21.98 -13.70 -2.85
C PHE A 64 21.32 -13.03 -4.07
N SER A 65 21.51 -13.61 -5.25
CA SER A 65 20.62 -13.31 -6.38
C SER A 65 19.18 -13.78 -6.08
N ILE A 66 18.20 -13.32 -6.86
CA ILE A 66 16.80 -13.72 -6.70
C ILE A 66 16.66 -15.22 -6.95
N GLU A 67 17.32 -15.70 -7.99
CA GLU A 67 17.39 -17.09 -8.42
C GLU A 67 17.97 -17.96 -7.29
N GLU A 68 19.17 -17.63 -6.81
CA GLU A 68 19.86 -18.36 -5.75
C GLU A 68 19.07 -18.37 -4.43
N ALA A 69 18.45 -17.25 -4.04
CA ALA A 69 17.64 -17.18 -2.82
C ALA A 69 16.39 -18.07 -2.94
N THR A 70 15.77 -18.10 -4.12
CA THR A 70 14.62 -18.95 -4.42
C THR A 70 15.02 -20.44 -4.34
N GLU A 71 16.14 -20.82 -4.95
CA GLU A 71 16.65 -22.20 -4.91
C GLU A 71 17.07 -22.66 -3.51
N LYS A 72 17.43 -21.74 -2.61
CA LYS A 72 17.92 -22.06 -1.26
C LYS A 72 16.83 -22.12 -0.20
N SER A 73 15.63 -21.62 -0.49
CA SER A 73 14.54 -21.52 0.49
C SER A 73 13.38 -22.48 0.21
N GLU A 74 12.63 -22.80 1.27
CA GLU A 74 11.36 -23.53 1.18
C GLU A 74 10.17 -22.57 1.20
N ILE A 75 10.33 -21.41 1.85
CA ILE A 75 9.33 -20.34 1.94
C ILE A 75 9.90 -19.10 1.25
N ILE A 76 9.16 -18.56 0.30
CA ILE A 76 9.61 -17.45 -0.56
C ILE A 76 8.62 -16.30 -0.42
N PHE A 77 9.04 -15.25 0.26
CA PHE A 77 8.29 -13.99 0.33
C PHE A 77 8.60 -13.15 -0.90
N ILE A 78 7.59 -12.79 -1.68
CA ILE A 78 7.71 -12.00 -2.89
C ILE A 78 7.23 -10.57 -2.57
N LEU A 79 8.17 -9.72 -2.17
CA LEU A 79 7.93 -8.36 -1.65
C LEU A 79 8.52 -7.29 -2.58
N ILE A 80 8.37 -7.52 -3.88
CA ILE A 80 8.72 -6.59 -4.97
C ILE A 80 7.47 -5.84 -5.46
N PRO A 81 7.63 -4.68 -6.13
CA PRO A 81 6.51 -3.92 -6.65
C PRO A 81 5.62 -4.74 -7.61
N ASP A 82 4.31 -4.55 -7.52
CA ASP A 82 3.30 -5.31 -8.27
C ASP A 82 3.48 -5.19 -9.79
N GLU A 83 3.93 -4.04 -10.27
CA GLU A 83 4.08 -3.73 -11.70
C GLU A 83 5.25 -4.44 -12.39
N ILE A 84 6.28 -4.84 -11.64
CA ILE A 84 7.43 -5.60 -12.16
C ILE A 84 7.37 -7.08 -11.78
N MET A 85 6.46 -7.45 -10.87
CA MET A 85 6.41 -8.78 -10.27
C MET A 85 6.25 -9.88 -11.32
N LYS A 86 5.40 -9.69 -12.32
CA LYS A 86 5.15 -10.69 -13.38
C LYS A 86 6.43 -11.04 -14.17
N GLU A 87 7.19 -10.03 -14.58
CA GLU A 87 8.45 -10.23 -15.32
C GLU A 87 9.48 -10.96 -14.45
N ILE A 88 9.73 -10.44 -13.23
CA ILE A 88 10.71 -11.03 -12.32
C ILE A 88 10.31 -12.44 -11.89
N PHE A 89 9.02 -12.70 -11.69
CA PHE A 89 8.54 -14.00 -11.28
C PHE A 89 8.75 -15.05 -12.36
N GLU A 90 8.35 -14.79 -13.60
CA GLU A 90 8.52 -15.75 -14.70
C GLU A 90 10.00 -15.99 -15.02
N ASP A 91 10.83 -14.94 -14.99
CA ASP A 91 12.23 -15.05 -15.41
C ASP A 91 13.18 -15.55 -14.30
N LYS A 92 12.93 -15.17 -13.04
CA LYS A 92 13.93 -15.33 -11.95
C LYS A 92 13.45 -16.12 -10.74
N ILE A 93 12.15 -16.30 -10.56
CA ILE A 93 11.60 -17.00 -9.39
C ILE A 93 11.07 -18.36 -9.83
N LYS A 94 10.07 -18.39 -10.71
CA LYS A 94 9.35 -19.58 -11.15
C LYS A 94 10.23 -20.74 -11.62
N PRO A 95 11.32 -20.53 -12.40
CA PRO A 95 12.20 -21.62 -12.83
C PRO A 95 12.95 -22.30 -11.67
N HIS A 96 13.07 -21.61 -10.55
CA HIS A 96 13.87 -21.99 -9.38
C HIS A 96 13.01 -22.47 -8.19
N ILE A 97 11.68 -22.44 -8.33
CA ILE A 97 10.74 -22.91 -7.32
C ILE A 97 10.85 -24.44 -7.19
N ARG A 98 10.97 -24.93 -5.95
CA ARG A 98 11.00 -26.36 -5.65
C ARG A 98 9.58 -26.89 -5.41
N PRO A 99 9.30 -28.18 -5.69
CA PRO A 99 8.03 -28.78 -5.31
C PRO A 99 7.75 -28.61 -3.81
N ASN A 100 6.50 -28.32 -3.46
CA ASN A 100 6.05 -28.05 -2.10
C ASN A 100 6.67 -26.79 -1.45
N SER A 101 7.26 -25.89 -2.25
CA SER A 101 7.58 -24.54 -1.79
C SER A 101 6.31 -23.80 -1.35
N ILE A 102 6.49 -22.77 -0.52
CA ILE A 102 5.42 -21.86 -0.09
C ILE A 102 5.75 -20.48 -0.64
N LEU A 103 4.82 -19.89 -1.38
CA LEU A 103 4.93 -18.53 -1.89
C LEU A 103 4.08 -17.60 -1.05
N VAL A 104 4.68 -16.52 -0.56
CA VAL A 104 4.01 -15.54 0.31
C VAL A 104 4.02 -14.18 -0.33
N PHE A 105 2.84 -13.60 -0.52
CA PHE A 105 2.65 -12.27 -1.09
C PHE A 105 2.22 -11.28 0.00
N ALA A 106 2.44 -9.98 -0.25
CA ALA A 106 1.93 -8.90 0.61
C ALA A 106 0.86 -8.03 -0.07
N SER A 107 0.46 -8.39 -1.28
CA SER A 107 -0.60 -7.78 -2.07
C SER A 107 -1.34 -8.89 -2.82
N GLY A 108 -2.66 -8.82 -2.80
CA GLY A 108 -3.55 -9.75 -3.49
C GLY A 108 -3.61 -9.52 -4.99
N TYR A 109 -3.09 -8.38 -5.49
CA TYR A 109 -3.31 -7.89 -6.84
C TYR A 109 -2.95 -8.91 -7.93
N ASN A 110 -1.71 -9.41 -7.93
CA ASN A 110 -1.21 -10.27 -9.00
C ASN A 110 -1.88 -11.66 -9.04
N ILE A 111 -2.22 -12.23 -7.88
CA ILE A 111 -2.85 -13.55 -7.77
C ILE A 111 -4.37 -13.44 -7.89
N GLY A 112 -5.01 -12.53 -7.15
CA GLY A 112 -6.46 -12.35 -7.11
C GLY A 112 -7.06 -11.93 -8.47
N PHE A 113 -6.29 -11.22 -9.30
CA PHE A 113 -6.67 -10.91 -10.69
C PHE A 113 -6.07 -11.87 -11.73
N LYS A 114 -5.44 -12.96 -11.31
CA LYS A 114 -4.87 -14.01 -12.19
C LYS A 114 -3.85 -13.48 -13.20
N LEU A 115 -3.06 -12.49 -12.80
CA LEU A 115 -1.99 -11.90 -13.62
C LEU A 115 -0.72 -12.74 -13.57
N LEU A 116 -0.56 -13.50 -12.49
CA LEU A 116 0.52 -14.44 -12.22
C LEU A 116 -0.02 -15.87 -12.23
N GLN A 117 0.78 -16.82 -12.71
CA GLN A 117 0.45 -18.25 -12.69
C GLN A 117 1.55 -19.05 -11.98
N PRO A 118 1.47 -19.18 -10.65
CA PRO A 118 2.35 -20.07 -9.90
C PRO A 118 2.13 -21.55 -10.24
N PRO A 119 3.09 -22.44 -9.91
CA PRO A 119 2.90 -23.88 -10.05
C PRO A 119 1.73 -24.43 -9.21
N GLU A 120 1.13 -25.55 -9.62
CA GLU A 120 0.00 -26.17 -8.89
C GLU A 120 0.44 -26.93 -7.62
N ASN A 121 1.74 -27.22 -7.49
CA ASN A 121 2.30 -28.04 -6.41
C ASN A 121 3.00 -27.21 -5.31
N VAL A 122 2.55 -25.97 -5.10
CA VAL A 122 3.06 -25.07 -4.04
C VAL A 122 1.91 -24.53 -3.18
N ASP A 123 2.22 -24.06 -1.97
CA ASP A 123 1.24 -23.27 -1.22
C ASP A 123 1.32 -21.81 -1.65
N ILE A 124 0.18 -21.12 -1.74
CA ILE A 124 0.09 -19.71 -2.11
C ILE A 124 -0.63 -18.96 -0.99
N LEU A 125 0.13 -18.12 -0.28
CA LEU A 125 -0.27 -17.45 0.94
C LEU A 125 -0.17 -15.93 0.79
N LEU A 126 -1.03 -15.21 1.51
CA LEU A 126 -0.99 -13.76 1.63
C LEU A 126 -0.77 -13.39 3.09
N ILE A 127 0.19 -12.50 3.35
CA ILE A 127 0.32 -11.77 4.62
C ILE A 127 0.53 -10.31 4.26
N ALA A 128 -0.51 -9.51 4.43
CA ALA A 128 -0.56 -8.17 3.89
C ALA A 128 -0.80 -7.14 5.02
N PRO A 129 0.27 -6.62 5.65
CA PRO A 129 0.20 -5.64 6.72
C PRO A 129 -0.56 -4.37 6.33
N ARG A 130 -1.52 -3.93 7.15
CA ARG A 130 -2.21 -2.65 6.98
C ARG A 130 -1.41 -1.49 7.59
N MET A 131 -0.14 -1.43 7.21
CA MET A 131 0.85 -0.50 7.76
C MET A 131 2.04 -0.39 6.81
N ILE A 132 2.63 0.80 6.70
CA ILE A 132 3.89 0.98 5.98
C ILE A 132 5.04 0.25 6.70
N GLY A 133 6.08 -0.15 5.96
CA GLY A 133 7.17 -0.96 6.50
C GLY A 133 7.83 -0.40 7.77
N VAL A 134 8.03 0.91 7.86
CA VAL A 134 8.56 1.54 9.09
C VAL A 134 7.66 1.28 10.29
N GLY A 135 6.34 1.47 10.13
CA GLY A 135 5.37 1.18 11.18
C GLY A 135 5.27 -0.32 11.51
N VAL A 136 5.43 -1.21 10.52
CA VAL A 136 5.52 -2.66 10.75
C VAL A 136 6.67 -2.99 11.70
N ARG A 137 7.85 -2.42 11.47
CA ARG A 137 9.02 -2.64 12.31
C ARG A 137 8.88 -2.00 13.69
N GLU A 138 8.44 -0.75 13.76
CA GLU A 138 8.32 -0.02 15.03
C GLU A 138 7.30 -0.67 15.97
N ASN A 139 6.14 -1.08 15.46
CA ASN A 139 5.11 -1.70 16.29
C ASN A 139 5.51 -3.13 16.73
N PHE A 140 6.30 -3.85 15.92
CA PHE A 140 6.91 -5.11 16.34
C PHE A 140 7.86 -4.92 17.51
N LEU A 141 8.78 -3.95 17.42
CA LEU A 141 9.74 -3.64 18.49
C LEU A 141 9.07 -3.20 19.79
N LYS A 142 7.90 -2.55 19.70
CA LYS A 142 7.07 -2.17 20.86
C LYS A 142 6.22 -3.32 21.40
N ASN A 143 6.25 -4.50 20.76
CA ASN A 143 5.39 -5.64 21.08
C ASN A 143 3.88 -5.30 21.00
N GLU A 144 3.52 -4.34 20.15
CA GLU A 144 2.12 -3.91 19.92
C GLU A 144 1.49 -4.63 18.72
N GLY A 145 2.31 -5.03 17.74
CA GLY A 145 1.85 -5.60 16.48
C GLY A 145 1.07 -4.62 15.60
N PHE A 146 0.49 -5.16 14.54
CA PHE A 146 -0.27 -4.38 13.56
C PHE A 146 -1.33 -5.28 12.91
N PHE A 147 -2.42 -4.68 12.44
CA PHE A 147 -3.44 -5.42 11.70
C PHE A 147 -2.88 -5.87 10.35
N SER A 148 -3.21 -7.09 9.95
CA SER A 148 -2.97 -7.60 8.60
C SER A 148 -4.20 -8.29 8.06
N PHE A 149 -4.29 -8.31 6.73
CA PHE A 149 -5.10 -9.31 6.04
C PHE A 149 -4.24 -10.51 5.71
N ILE A 150 -4.82 -11.71 5.87
CA ILE A 150 -4.17 -12.97 5.53
C ILE A 150 -5.07 -13.79 4.61
N ALA A 151 -4.50 -14.59 3.72
CA ALA A 151 -5.27 -15.42 2.80
C ALA A 151 -4.51 -16.68 2.40
N ILE A 152 -5.26 -17.68 1.93
CA ILE A 152 -4.74 -18.90 1.30
C ILE A 152 -5.45 -19.02 -0.05
N GLU A 153 -4.69 -18.92 -1.15
CA GLU A 153 -5.22 -19.15 -2.50
C GLU A 153 -5.10 -20.63 -2.87
N GLN A 154 -3.99 -21.27 -2.46
CA GLN A 154 -3.67 -22.66 -2.78
C GLN A 154 -3.04 -23.34 -1.57
N ASP A 155 -3.56 -24.52 -1.20
CA ASP A 155 -3.05 -25.39 -0.15
C ASP A 155 -2.70 -26.75 -0.76
N ALA A 156 -1.51 -26.83 -1.38
CA ALA A 156 -1.00 -28.06 -1.98
C ALA A 156 -0.45 -29.03 -0.92
N SER A 157 0.02 -28.50 0.21
CA SER A 157 0.63 -29.29 1.29
C SER A 157 -0.38 -29.88 2.29
N GLY A 158 -1.60 -29.32 2.35
CA GLY A 158 -2.57 -29.59 3.42
C GLY A 158 -2.23 -28.94 4.75
N LYS A 159 -1.21 -28.06 4.78
CA LYS A 159 -0.70 -27.37 5.98
C LYS A 159 -0.62 -25.85 5.81
N ALA A 160 -1.15 -25.30 4.71
CA ALA A 160 -1.06 -23.88 4.39
C ALA A 160 -1.51 -22.98 5.55
N LYS A 161 -2.61 -23.34 6.23
CA LYS A 161 -3.14 -22.54 7.35
C LYS A 161 -2.20 -22.49 8.55
N GLU A 162 -1.62 -23.63 8.94
CA GLU A 162 -0.68 -23.72 10.06
C GLU A 162 0.57 -22.88 9.78
N ILE A 163 1.10 -23.00 8.56
CA ILE A 163 2.27 -22.24 8.10
C ILE A 163 1.97 -20.75 8.02
N LEU A 164 0.81 -20.36 7.47
CA LEU A 164 0.37 -18.97 7.39
C LEU A 164 0.31 -18.30 8.76
N LEU A 165 -0.26 -18.98 9.76
CA LEU A 165 -0.37 -18.46 11.12
C LEU A 165 0.99 -18.41 11.81
N ALA A 166 1.85 -19.40 11.62
CA ALA A 166 3.22 -19.36 12.12
C ALA A 166 4.03 -18.20 11.54
N LEU A 167 3.95 -17.96 10.22
CA LEU A 167 4.61 -16.84 9.55
C LEU A 167 4.05 -15.50 10.02
N SER A 168 2.72 -15.41 10.16
CA SER A 168 2.04 -14.23 10.69
C SER A 168 2.49 -13.91 12.12
N LYS A 169 2.73 -14.93 12.94
CA LYS A 169 3.32 -14.77 14.28
C LYS A 169 4.75 -14.28 14.21
N GLY A 170 5.57 -14.84 13.32
CA GLY A 170 6.99 -14.48 13.16
C GLY A 170 7.19 -13.04 12.69
N ILE A 171 6.26 -12.53 11.89
CA ILE A 171 6.22 -11.12 11.45
C ILE A 171 5.65 -10.20 12.54
N GLY A 172 4.89 -10.76 13.49
CA GLY A 172 4.30 -10.10 14.66
C GLY A 172 2.92 -9.49 14.44
N THR A 173 2.21 -9.83 13.35
CA THR A 173 0.86 -9.28 13.13
C THR A 173 -0.17 -9.86 14.10
N LEU A 174 -0.01 -11.12 14.52
CA LEU A 174 -0.98 -11.78 15.42
C LEU A 174 -1.09 -11.14 16.80
N LYS A 175 -0.11 -10.33 17.21
CA LYS A 175 -0.15 -9.48 18.42
C LYS A 175 -1.36 -8.54 18.44
N LYS A 176 -1.70 -7.98 17.27
CA LYS A 176 -2.83 -7.05 17.11
C LYS A 176 -4.06 -7.75 16.51
N GLY A 177 -3.82 -8.75 15.68
CA GLY A 177 -4.83 -9.57 15.03
C GLY A 177 -4.70 -9.56 13.52
N ALA A 178 -4.88 -10.73 12.91
CA ALA A 178 -4.93 -10.91 11.46
C ALA A 178 -6.32 -11.40 11.03
N LEU A 179 -6.89 -10.77 10.01
CA LEU A 179 -8.22 -11.10 9.51
C LEU A 179 -8.10 -11.86 8.19
N MET A 180 -8.77 -13.00 8.08
CA MET A 180 -8.67 -13.86 6.90
C MET A 180 -9.64 -13.46 5.79
N LEU A 181 -9.13 -13.22 4.59
CA LEU A 181 -9.89 -12.89 3.38
C LEU A 181 -9.44 -13.77 2.22
N THR A 182 -10.02 -13.56 1.05
CA THR A 182 -9.43 -14.00 -0.22
C THR A 182 -8.41 -12.99 -0.75
N PHE A 183 -7.51 -13.43 -1.63
CA PHE A 183 -6.59 -12.53 -2.34
C PHE A 183 -7.34 -11.44 -3.12
N LYS A 184 -8.47 -11.81 -3.74
CA LYS A 184 -9.29 -10.88 -4.52
C LYS A 184 -9.94 -9.81 -3.64
N GLU A 185 -10.51 -10.18 -2.49
CA GLU A 185 -11.09 -9.21 -1.56
C GLU A 185 -10.05 -8.24 -1.01
N GLU A 186 -8.84 -8.72 -0.69
CA GLU A 186 -7.76 -7.83 -0.26
C GLU A 186 -7.41 -6.79 -1.33
N ALA A 187 -7.21 -7.24 -2.57
CA ALA A 187 -6.87 -6.36 -3.68
C ALA A 187 -8.02 -5.37 -4.00
N GLU A 188 -9.28 -5.83 -3.93
CA GLU A 188 -10.45 -4.98 -4.16
C GLU A 188 -10.57 -3.87 -3.09
N LEU A 189 -10.33 -4.20 -1.82
CA LEU A 189 -10.37 -3.23 -0.72
C LEU A 189 -9.28 -2.17 -0.86
N ASP A 190 -8.06 -2.60 -1.19
CA ASP A 190 -6.91 -1.72 -1.35
C ASP A 190 -7.09 -0.77 -2.55
N LEU A 191 -7.39 -1.32 -3.72
CA LEU A 191 -7.65 -0.53 -4.93
C LEU A 191 -8.85 0.40 -4.77
N PHE A 192 -9.91 -0.01 -4.06
CA PHE A 192 -11.06 0.87 -3.82
C PHE A 192 -10.67 2.07 -2.95
N ASN A 193 -9.85 1.85 -1.93
CA ASN A 193 -9.33 2.95 -1.11
C ASN A 193 -8.52 3.94 -1.96
N GLU A 194 -7.65 3.43 -2.82
CA GLU A 194 -6.75 4.24 -3.67
C GLU A 194 -7.47 4.95 -4.83
N GLN A 195 -8.51 4.36 -5.40
CA GLN A 195 -9.15 4.86 -6.62
C GLN A 195 -10.48 5.57 -6.35
N ALA A 196 -11.18 5.23 -5.26
CA ALA A 196 -12.47 5.79 -4.95
C ALA A 196 -12.41 6.75 -3.75
N PHE A 197 -11.94 6.28 -2.59
CA PHE A 197 -11.87 7.11 -1.39
C PHE A 197 -10.80 8.22 -1.51
N GLY A 198 -9.57 7.86 -1.86
CA GLY A 198 -8.43 8.79 -1.95
C GLY A 198 -8.72 10.01 -2.84
N PRO A 199 -9.11 9.84 -4.11
CA PRO A 199 -9.40 10.95 -5.01
C PRO A 199 -10.60 11.79 -4.54
N ALA A 200 -11.66 11.15 -4.03
CA ALA A 200 -12.82 11.86 -3.51
C ALA A 200 -12.49 12.71 -2.27
N PHE A 201 -11.75 12.14 -1.32
CA PHE A 201 -11.29 12.85 -0.13
C PHE A 201 -10.30 13.97 -0.48
N GLY A 202 -9.36 13.71 -1.39
CA GLY A 202 -8.44 14.71 -1.92
C GLY A 202 -9.16 15.91 -2.52
N ARG A 203 -10.29 15.69 -3.21
CA ARG A 203 -11.11 16.79 -3.73
C ARG A 203 -11.75 17.62 -2.62
N VAL A 204 -12.27 16.98 -1.57
CA VAL A 204 -12.83 17.68 -0.40
C VAL A 204 -11.75 18.52 0.29
N LEU A 205 -10.55 17.97 0.44
CA LEU A 205 -9.40 18.66 1.04
C LEU A 205 -9.00 19.90 0.21
N LEU A 206 -8.79 19.73 -1.10
CA LEU A 206 -8.41 20.84 -1.99
C LEU A 206 -9.49 21.92 -2.06
N SER A 207 -10.77 21.54 -2.16
CA SER A 207 -11.87 22.50 -2.14
C SER A 207 -11.93 23.30 -0.83
N SER A 208 -11.62 22.66 0.31
CA SER A 208 -11.56 23.32 1.61
C SER A 208 -10.40 24.33 1.67
N ILE A 209 -9.22 23.94 1.20
CA ILE A 209 -8.04 24.80 1.11
C ILE A 209 -8.35 26.03 0.25
N TYR A 210 -8.80 25.83 -0.99
CA TYR A 210 -9.03 26.95 -1.91
C TYR A 210 -10.14 27.88 -1.42
N THR A 211 -11.20 27.35 -0.78
CA THR A 211 -12.24 28.20 -0.17
C THR A 211 -11.65 29.17 0.87
N LEU A 212 -10.70 28.71 1.69
CA LEU A 212 -10.04 29.56 2.69
C LEU A 212 -9.08 30.56 2.05
N ILE A 213 -8.30 30.13 1.05
CA ILE A 213 -7.39 31.02 0.34
C ILE A 213 -8.15 32.12 -0.40
N GLU A 214 -9.24 31.78 -1.08
CA GLU A 214 -10.12 32.74 -1.79
C GLU A 214 -10.81 33.71 -0.83
N ALA A 215 -11.07 33.28 0.42
CA ALA A 215 -11.56 34.15 1.48
C ALA A 215 -10.48 35.08 2.08
N GLY A 216 -9.23 34.98 1.64
CA GLY A 216 -8.12 35.86 2.04
C GLY A 216 -7.31 35.38 3.24
N TYR A 217 -7.47 34.12 3.68
CA TYR A 217 -6.63 33.57 4.75
C TYR A 217 -5.19 33.31 4.27
N PRO A 218 -4.17 33.50 5.12
CA PRO A 218 -2.78 33.20 4.77
C PRO A 218 -2.57 31.73 4.41
N PRO A 219 -1.87 31.39 3.32
CA PRO A 219 -1.59 30.00 2.94
C PRO A 219 -0.93 29.17 4.04
N GLU A 220 -0.01 29.77 4.81
CA GLU A 220 0.67 29.13 5.93
C GLU A 220 -0.33 28.64 6.98
N ALA A 221 -1.27 29.51 7.36
CA ALA A 221 -2.29 29.18 8.36
C ALA A 221 -3.24 28.09 7.83
N VAL A 222 -3.64 28.18 6.57
CA VAL A 222 -4.54 27.19 5.95
C VAL A 222 -3.89 25.81 5.90
N LEU A 223 -2.65 25.68 5.40
CA LEU A 223 -2.01 24.36 5.30
C LEU A 223 -1.68 23.75 6.67
N ILE A 224 -1.32 24.58 7.66
CA ILE A 224 -1.15 24.14 9.06
C ILE A 224 -2.45 23.57 9.62
N GLU A 225 -3.55 24.30 9.49
CA GLU A 225 -4.86 23.88 9.99
C GLU A 225 -5.37 22.61 9.28
N MET A 226 -5.13 22.48 7.97
CA MET A 226 -5.66 21.36 7.20
C MET A 226 -4.91 20.05 7.41
N TYR A 227 -3.57 20.04 7.41
CA TYR A 227 -2.82 18.79 7.61
C TYR A 227 -1.37 18.93 8.10
N MET A 228 -0.68 20.07 7.91
CA MET A 228 0.74 20.15 8.27
C MET A 228 0.98 20.06 9.78
N SER A 229 0.03 20.44 10.63
CA SER A 229 0.11 20.27 12.09
C SER A 229 0.09 18.81 12.55
N SER A 230 -0.31 17.88 11.69
CA SER A 230 -0.59 16.47 12.01
C SER A 230 -1.73 16.23 13.02
N GLU A 231 -2.49 17.26 13.41
CA GLU A 231 -3.63 17.12 14.32
C GLU A 231 -4.73 16.23 13.70
N MET A 232 -4.94 16.32 12.39
CA MET A 232 -5.85 15.44 11.67
C MET A 232 -5.41 13.96 11.78
N ALA A 233 -4.11 13.67 11.67
CA ALA A 233 -3.58 12.32 11.84
C ALA A 233 -3.80 11.80 13.27
N TYR A 234 -3.63 12.66 14.28
CA TYR A 234 -3.96 12.32 15.67
C TYR A 234 -5.45 12.00 15.85
N THR A 235 -6.33 12.76 15.18
CA THR A 235 -7.78 12.50 15.17
C THR A 235 -8.09 11.13 14.57
N TYR A 236 -7.50 10.76 13.43
CA TYR A 236 -7.65 9.42 12.85
C TYR A 236 -7.13 8.32 13.77
N LYS A 237 -6.03 8.56 14.50
CA LYS A 237 -5.57 7.64 15.54
C LYS A 237 -6.62 7.43 16.64
N LYS A 238 -7.26 8.50 17.11
CA LYS A 238 -8.38 8.40 18.07
C LYS A 238 -9.61 7.71 17.49
N MET A 239 -9.92 7.91 16.20
CA MET A 239 -10.97 7.14 15.52
C MET A 239 -10.68 5.65 15.56
N ALA A 240 -9.42 5.24 15.34
CA ALA A 240 -9.02 3.83 15.39
C ALA A 240 -9.09 3.24 16.81
N GLU A 241 -8.79 4.04 17.85
CA GLU A 241 -8.80 3.59 19.25
C GLU A 241 -10.22 3.48 19.83
N ILE A 242 -11.09 4.46 19.58
CA ILE A 242 -12.39 4.56 20.28
C ILE A 242 -13.60 4.81 19.35
N GLY A 243 -13.38 4.86 18.04
CA GLY A 243 -14.43 5.01 17.02
C GLY A 243 -14.66 6.44 16.54
N ILE A 244 -15.26 6.55 15.35
CA ILE A 244 -15.46 7.80 14.60
C ILE A 244 -16.29 8.83 15.37
N ILE A 245 -17.30 8.36 16.12
CA ILE A 245 -18.19 9.25 16.88
C ILE A 245 -17.58 9.61 18.24
N LYS A 246 -17.08 8.64 19.01
CA LYS A 246 -16.60 8.90 20.38
C LYS A 246 -15.39 9.82 20.43
N GLN A 247 -14.52 9.77 19.41
CA GLN A 247 -13.35 10.66 19.35
C GLN A 247 -13.72 12.16 19.38
N VAL A 248 -14.95 12.54 19.02
CA VAL A 248 -15.37 13.96 19.06
C VAL A 248 -15.29 14.56 20.47
N ASP A 249 -15.27 13.73 21.51
CA ASP A 249 -15.14 14.15 22.91
C ASP A 249 -13.77 14.79 23.22
N PHE A 250 -12.76 14.58 22.36
CA PHE A 250 -11.46 15.25 22.48
C PHE A 250 -11.47 16.68 21.94
N HIS A 251 -12.59 17.14 21.38
CA HIS A 251 -12.75 18.48 20.82
C HIS A 251 -13.58 19.37 21.74
N SER A 252 -13.42 20.69 21.63
CA SER A 252 -14.24 21.65 22.38
C SER A 252 -15.73 21.52 22.05
N GLN A 253 -16.62 21.90 22.97
CA GLN A 253 -18.07 21.87 22.72
C GLN A 253 -18.48 22.70 21.49
N THR A 254 -17.77 23.80 21.22
CA THR A 254 -17.96 24.60 20.00
C THR A 254 -17.65 23.79 18.75
N SER A 255 -16.53 23.06 18.74
CA SER A 255 -16.14 22.18 17.62
C SER A 255 -17.13 21.02 17.44
N GLN A 256 -17.52 20.36 18.54
CA GLN A 256 -18.51 19.28 18.51
C GLN A 256 -19.84 19.75 17.92
N TYR A 257 -20.38 20.87 18.41
CA TYR A 257 -21.60 21.46 17.86
C TYR A 257 -21.42 21.84 16.39
N GLY A 258 -20.29 22.46 16.04
CA GLY A 258 -19.91 22.80 14.66
C GLY A 258 -19.98 21.60 13.72
N ALA A 259 -19.24 20.54 14.03
CA ALA A 259 -19.17 19.31 13.24
C ALA A 259 -20.56 18.66 13.09
N MET A 260 -21.29 18.47 14.19
CA MET A 260 -22.58 17.76 14.17
C MET A 260 -23.68 18.56 13.44
N SER A 261 -23.80 19.86 13.71
CA SER A 261 -24.87 20.68 13.11
C SER A 261 -24.59 21.05 11.65
N ARG A 262 -23.31 21.16 11.23
CA ARG A 262 -22.97 21.49 9.84
C ARG A 262 -22.85 20.23 8.99
N GLY A 263 -22.54 19.07 9.58
CA GLY A 263 -22.47 17.78 8.88
C GLY A 263 -23.72 17.45 8.06
N ILE A 264 -24.91 17.87 8.51
CA ILE A 264 -26.17 17.67 7.77
C ILE A 264 -26.16 18.31 6.37
N ARG A 265 -25.38 19.37 6.17
CA ARG A 265 -25.23 20.08 4.89
C ARG A 265 -24.53 19.19 3.85
N PHE A 266 -23.73 18.22 4.30
CA PHE A 266 -22.99 17.27 3.48
C PHE A 266 -23.66 15.89 3.38
N ARG A 267 -24.88 15.72 3.91
CA ARG A 267 -25.57 14.42 3.93
C ARG A 267 -25.86 13.83 2.53
N LYS A 268 -25.99 14.69 1.52
CA LYS A 268 -26.33 14.33 0.13
C LYS A 268 -25.13 14.57 -0.81
N LEU A 269 -23.93 14.18 -0.41
CA LEU A 269 -22.81 14.13 -1.34
C LEU A 269 -23.02 12.96 -2.32
N PRO A 270 -23.05 13.19 -3.65
CA PRO A 270 -23.35 12.17 -4.65
C PRO A 270 -22.16 11.21 -4.90
N LEU A 271 -21.46 10.79 -3.84
CA LEU A 271 -20.24 9.97 -3.93
C LEU A 271 -20.54 8.49 -4.17
N LYS A 272 -21.69 7.98 -3.70
CA LYS A 272 -22.02 6.55 -3.78
C LYS A 272 -22.10 6.03 -5.22
N ILE A 273 -22.56 6.84 -6.17
CA ILE A 273 -22.71 6.43 -7.57
C ILE A 273 -21.33 6.20 -8.23
N PRO A 274 -20.42 7.19 -8.29
CA PRO A 274 -19.09 6.98 -8.86
C PRO A 274 -18.30 5.92 -8.08
N MET A 275 -18.38 5.88 -6.74
CA MET A 275 -17.71 4.84 -5.94
C MET A 275 -18.18 3.43 -6.31
N LYS A 276 -19.49 3.21 -6.48
CA LYS A 276 -20.02 1.90 -6.93
C LYS A 276 -19.54 1.51 -8.32
N ARG A 277 -19.42 2.50 -9.22
CA ARG A 277 -18.90 2.26 -10.57
C ARG A 277 -17.42 1.86 -10.53
N ILE A 278 -16.59 2.61 -9.81
CA ILE A 278 -15.16 2.30 -9.63
C ILE A 278 -14.99 0.92 -8.99
N LEU A 279 -15.77 0.61 -7.95
CA LEU A 279 -15.75 -0.72 -7.33
C LEU A 279 -16.05 -1.81 -8.36
N LYS A 280 -17.05 -1.62 -9.22
CA LYS A 280 -17.37 -2.59 -10.27
C LYS A 280 -16.24 -2.73 -11.31
N GLU A 281 -15.64 -1.62 -11.74
CA GLU A 281 -14.50 -1.60 -12.66
C GLU A 281 -13.29 -2.38 -12.08
N ILE A 282 -13.08 -2.28 -10.76
CA ILE A 282 -12.10 -3.10 -10.03
C ILE A 282 -12.52 -4.57 -10.01
N GLN A 283 -13.74 -4.87 -9.53
CA GLN A 283 -14.23 -6.24 -9.31
C GLN A 283 -14.29 -7.09 -10.58
N ASP A 284 -14.66 -6.48 -11.71
CA ASP A 284 -14.75 -7.13 -13.02
C ASP A 284 -13.39 -7.15 -13.75
N GLY A 285 -12.32 -6.64 -13.11
CA GLY A 285 -10.95 -6.59 -13.63
C GLY A 285 -10.77 -5.61 -14.80
N GLU A 286 -11.71 -4.68 -15.00
CA GLU A 286 -11.63 -3.68 -16.06
C GLU A 286 -10.45 -2.74 -15.83
N PHE A 287 -10.28 -2.26 -14.60
CA PHE A 287 -9.12 -1.45 -14.21
C PHE A 287 -7.81 -2.20 -14.49
N THR A 288 -7.73 -3.46 -14.07
CA THR A 288 -6.54 -4.31 -14.27
C THR A 288 -6.19 -4.44 -15.76
N ARG A 289 -7.18 -4.75 -16.60
CA ARG A 289 -6.99 -4.82 -18.07
C ARG A 289 -6.65 -3.47 -18.69
N GLU A 290 -7.16 -2.38 -18.13
CA GLU A 290 -6.75 -1.03 -18.54
C GLU A 290 -5.28 -0.79 -18.20
N TRP A 291 -4.87 -1.07 -16.98
CA TRP A 291 -3.52 -0.80 -16.45
C TRP A 291 -2.41 -1.57 -17.15
N GLU A 292 -2.67 -2.79 -17.62
CA GLU A 292 -1.71 -3.60 -18.39
C GLU A 292 -1.39 -3.02 -19.78
N LYS A 293 -2.21 -2.11 -20.33
CA LYS A 293 -1.98 -1.55 -21.67
C LYS A 293 -0.83 -0.56 -21.67
N LYS A 294 0.07 -0.69 -22.66
CA LYS A 294 1.18 0.27 -22.90
C LYS A 294 0.70 1.72 -23.01
N ILE A 295 -0.46 1.94 -23.65
CA ILE A 295 -1.04 3.28 -23.79
C ILE A 295 -1.43 3.88 -22.44
N THR A 296 -1.87 3.07 -21.48
CA THR A 296 -2.24 3.50 -20.13
C THR A 296 -1.01 3.90 -19.32
N LYS A 297 0.12 3.21 -19.48
CA LYS A 297 1.40 3.62 -18.86
C LYS A 297 1.84 5.00 -19.36
N LEU A 298 1.63 5.27 -20.65
CA LEU A 298 1.91 6.59 -21.20
C LEU A 298 0.92 7.65 -20.70
N LYS A 299 -0.37 7.32 -20.66
CA LYS A 299 -1.42 8.18 -20.06
C LYS A 299 -1.05 8.54 -18.62
N PHE A 300 -0.62 7.58 -17.81
CA PHE A 300 -0.19 7.80 -16.44
C PHE A 300 1.01 8.75 -16.35
N LYS A 301 2.04 8.60 -17.18
CA LYS A 301 3.17 9.55 -17.25
C LYS A 301 2.68 10.99 -17.49
N ILE A 302 1.72 11.19 -18.39
CA ILE A 302 1.14 12.49 -18.69
C ILE A 302 0.33 13.04 -17.50
N ILE A 303 -0.56 12.23 -16.93
CA ILE A 303 -1.37 12.62 -15.76
C ILE A 303 -0.47 13.01 -14.60
N LYS A 304 0.57 12.22 -14.32
CA LYS A 304 1.55 12.48 -13.26
C LYS A 304 2.25 13.81 -13.48
N PHE A 305 2.70 14.09 -14.72
CA PHE A 305 3.28 15.39 -15.05
C PHE A 305 2.32 16.55 -14.75
N PHE A 306 1.06 16.48 -15.19
CA PHE A 306 0.09 17.57 -14.91
C PHE A 306 -0.28 17.66 -13.43
N ALA A 307 -0.33 16.54 -12.70
CA ALA A 307 -0.52 16.54 -11.26
C ALA A 307 0.57 17.35 -10.53
N THR A 308 1.81 17.35 -11.04
CA THR A 308 2.89 18.20 -10.50
C THR A 308 2.71 19.70 -10.78
N LYS A 309 1.84 20.08 -11.71
CA LYS A 309 1.57 21.49 -12.07
C LYS A 309 0.44 22.14 -11.30
N GLN A 310 -0.25 21.39 -10.44
CA GLN A 310 -1.34 21.90 -9.62
C GLN A 310 -0.92 23.10 -8.78
N LYS A 311 -1.86 24.04 -8.60
CA LYS A 311 -1.69 25.23 -7.76
C LYS A 311 -1.24 24.88 -6.34
N ILE A 312 -1.77 23.81 -5.76
CA ILE A 312 -1.43 23.36 -4.40
C ILE A 312 0.07 23.12 -4.22
N ASN A 313 0.75 22.54 -5.21
CA ASN A 313 2.18 22.22 -5.10
C ASN A 313 3.04 23.48 -4.92
N LYS A 314 2.70 24.56 -5.63
CA LYS A 314 3.38 25.86 -5.47
C LYS A 314 3.13 26.45 -4.09
N LEU A 315 1.90 26.36 -3.58
CA LEU A 315 1.54 26.82 -2.24
C LEU A 315 2.31 26.04 -1.17
N GLU A 316 2.35 24.71 -1.28
CA GLU A 316 3.09 23.84 -0.36
C GLU A 316 4.59 24.18 -0.35
N GLN A 317 5.21 24.34 -1.52
CA GLN A 317 6.61 24.73 -1.61
C GLN A 317 6.89 26.07 -0.93
N GLN A 318 6.05 27.08 -1.16
CA GLN A 318 6.18 28.39 -0.54
C GLN A 318 6.08 28.30 0.99
N VAL A 319 5.04 27.65 1.50
CA VAL A 319 4.82 27.50 2.94
C VAL A 319 5.94 26.71 3.60
N ARG A 320 6.38 25.59 3.01
CA ARG A 320 7.49 24.79 3.54
C ARG A 320 8.77 25.61 3.63
N LYS A 321 9.04 26.45 2.61
CA LYS A 321 10.18 27.37 2.61
C LYS A 321 10.06 28.44 3.69
N SER A 322 8.87 29.03 3.90
CA SER A 322 8.62 29.99 4.98
C SER A 322 8.93 29.42 6.37
N PHE A 323 8.78 28.10 6.57
CA PHE A 323 9.09 27.40 7.82
C PHE A 323 10.47 26.74 7.86
N ASN A 324 11.34 26.96 6.87
CA ASN A 324 12.65 26.29 6.77
C ASN A 324 12.56 24.75 6.84
N LEU A 325 11.48 24.16 6.33
CA LEU A 325 11.34 22.71 6.27
C LEU A 325 12.18 22.14 5.13
N LYS A 326 12.55 20.87 5.24
CA LYS A 326 13.24 20.15 4.17
C LYS A 326 12.43 20.26 2.87
N GLU A 327 13.08 20.80 1.85
CA GLU A 327 12.58 20.81 0.49
C GLU A 327 12.78 19.42 -0.12
N TYR A 328 11.75 18.94 -0.81
CA TYR A 328 11.80 17.70 -1.55
C TYR A 328 11.51 18.02 -3.01
N ASP A 329 12.31 17.46 -3.92
CA ASP A 329 12.05 17.53 -5.37
C ASP A 329 10.96 16.53 -5.78
N ILE A 330 9.81 16.58 -5.09
CA ILE A 330 8.69 15.62 -5.27
C ILE A 330 7.78 15.98 -6.46
N TYR A 331 8.10 17.05 -7.19
CA TYR A 331 7.29 17.58 -8.29
C TYR A 331 8.04 17.62 -9.63
N LYS A 332 9.22 16.97 -9.72
CA LYS A 332 9.99 16.91 -10.96
C LYS A 332 9.68 15.63 -11.72
N GLU A 333 8.71 15.77 -12.61
CA GLU A 333 8.45 14.79 -13.66
C GLU A 333 8.92 15.36 -15.00
N GLU A 334 9.53 14.52 -15.82
CA GLU A 334 9.89 14.91 -17.18
C GLU A 334 8.63 15.20 -18.00
N PRO A 335 8.59 16.32 -18.76
CA PRO A 335 7.46 16.58 -19.62
C PRO A 335 7.33 15.47 -20.67
N PRO A 336 6.09 15.09 -21.04
CA PRO A 336 5.90 14.18 -22.16
C PRO A 336 6.40 14.81 -23.45
N THR A 337 7.04 14.01 -24.30
CA THR A 337 7.52 14.42 -25.62
C THR A 337 6.36 14.70 -26.57
N ASP A 338 6.58 15.52 -27.60
CA ASP A 338 5.57 15.79 -28.64
C ASP A 338 5.08 14.50 -29.34
N LYS A 339 5.96 13.49 -29.44
CA LYS A 339 5.63 12.18 -30.01
C LYS A 339 4.68 11.41 -29.08
N GLU A 340 4.93 11.43 -27.77
CA GLU A 340 4.07 10.81 -26.77
C GLU A 340 2.69 11.47 -26.73
N ILE A 341 2.64 12.81 -26.77
CA ILE A 341 1.38 13.58 -26.84
C ILE A 341 0.60 13.24 -28.12
N LYS A 342 1.27 13.14 -29.28
CA LYS A 342 0.64 12.78 -30.56
C LYS A 342 0.13 11.34 -30.59
N THR A 343 0.76 10.42 -29.88
CA THR A 343 0.37 9.00 -29.78
C THR A 343 -0.96 8.84 -29.02
N ILE A 344 -1.31 9.80 -28.15
CA ILE A 344 -2.51 9.81 -27.33
C ILE A 344 -3.66 10.63 -27.97
N LYS A 345 -3.58 10.98 -29.26
CA LYS A 345 -4.63 11.74 -29.97
C LYS A 345 -6.07 11.15 -29.91
N GLY A 346 -6.25 9.91 -29.44
CA GLY A 346 -7.56 9.31 -29.16
C GLY A 346 -8.15 9.59 -27.77
N ILE A 347 -7.47 10.34 -26.90
CA ILE A 347 -7.87 10.64 -25.50
C ILE A 347 -7.87 12.17 -25.26
N SER A 348 -8.02 12.99 -26.31
CA SER A 348 -7.92 14.46 -26.22
C SER A 348 -8.89 15.08 -25.22
N GLU A 349 -10.09 14.53 -25.09
CA GLU A 349 -11.11 15.02 -24.15
C GLU A 349 -10.71 14.75 -22.69
N GLU A 350 -10.18 13.58 -22.38
CA GLU A 350 -9.76 13.24 -21.02
C GLU A 350 -8.50 14.02 -20.61
N LEU A 351 -7.57 14.23 -21.54
CA LEU A 351 -6.41 15.11 -21.31
C LEU A 351 -6.83 16.55 -21.06
N GLU A 352 -7.85 17.03 -21.76
CA GLU A 352 -8.38 18.38 -21.53
C GLU A 352 -9.11 18.46 -20.18
N LEU A 353 -9.84 17.41 -19.79
CA LEU A 353 -10.39 17.27 -18.43
C LEU A 353 -9.27 17.28 -17.38
N PHE A 354 -8.13 16.61 -17.61
CA PHE A 354 -7.00 16.67 -16.68
C PHE A 354 -6.38 18.06 -16.60
N LYS A 355 -6.24 18.79 -17.72
CA LYS A 355 -5.79 20.18 -17.69
C LYS A 355 -6.74 21.05 -16.89
N GLN A 356 -8.04 20.98 -17.17
CA GLN A 356 -9.07 21.70 -16.41
C GLN A 356 -9.14 21.27 -14.94
N TYR A 357 -8.80 20.01 -14.64
CA TYR A 357 -8.78 19.47 -13.29
C TYR A 357 -7.60 20.01 -12.47
N TYR A 358 -6.48 20.34 -13.13
CA TYR A 358 -5.23 20.76 -12.49
C TYR A 358 -4.91 22.26 -12.63
N GLU A 359 -5.67 22.99 -13.45
CA GLU A 359 -5.75 24.47 -13.48
C GLU A 359 -6.71 25.00 -12.41
#